data_AF-A0A2E0VXQ6-F1
#
_entry.id   AF-A0A2E0VXQ6-F1
#
_cell.length_a   1.000
_cell.length_b   1.000
_cell.length_c   1.000
_cell.angle_alpha   90.00
_cell.angle_beta   90.00
_cell.angle_gamma   90.00
#
_symmetry.space_group_name_H-M   'P 1'
#
loop_
_entity.id
_entity.type
_entity.pdbx_description
1 polymer ?
#
loop_
_entity_poly.entity_id
_entity_poly.type
_entity_poly.pdbx_seq_one_letter_code
_entity_poly.pdbx_strand_id
1 'polypeptide(L)'
;STDDVAQAGALNLWTSQGMEVLKLETVIDTQFIPWLEQRHEDLTFQRVDAELDDSLKDTDAEITDQDGTTESDRLRDLIKAALANDKVTVQVQALKAEGAPPAMILLPEQMRRLNDMGALMEQRLPGLPDHHVLLVNKRHPLVEGMLKLKAGSVLVGDAQSSPTEALAQDIARHVYDMARLGVGGLEPNELSGFQTRSAELMGTLMQRGM
;
A
#
# COMPACT_ATOMS: atom_id res chain seq x y z
N SER A 1 -14.26 -12.65 -6.34
CA SER A 1 -13.31 -12.63 -7.47
C SER A 1 -11.91 -12.76 -6.91
N THR A 2 -11.28 -13.88 -7.23
CA THR A 2 -10.21 -14.48 -6.44
C THR A 2 -9.02 -14.61 -7.34
N ASP A 3 -8.39 -13.46 -7.57
CA ASP A 3 -7.06 -13.44 -8.13
C ASP A 3 -6.11 -13.74 -6.97
N ASP A 4 -5.78 -15.03 -6.83
CA ASP A 4 -4.86 -15.55 -5.81
C ASP A 4 -3.50 -14.81 -5.86
N VAL A 5 -3.13 -14.25 -7.03
CA VAL A 5 -1.90 -13.49 -7.20
C VAL A 5 -2.06 -12.07 -6.65
N ALA A 6 -3.18 -11.40 -6.94
CA ALA A 6 -3.43 -10.03 -6.48
C ALA A 6 -3.67 -9.92 -4.96
N GLN A 7 -4.01 -11.03 -4.29
CA GLN A 7 -4.29 -11.06 -2.85
C GLN A 7 -3.19 -11.73 -2.02
N ALA A 8 -2.14 -12.27 -2.65
CA ALA A 8 -1.11 -13.05 -1.96
C ALA A 8 -0.43 -12.28 -0.80
N GLY A 9 -0.14 -10.99 -0.98
CA GLY A 9 0.50 -10.16 0.04
C GLY A 9 -0.38 -9.98 1.28
N ALA A 10 -1.65 -9.65 1.08
CA ALA A 10 -2.62 -9.52 2.16
C ALA A 10 -2.93 -10.87 2.81
N LEU A 11 -3.10 -11.93 2.01
CA LEU A 11 -3.35 -13.29 2.50
C LEU A 11 -2.21 -13.80 3.42
N ASN A 12 -0.96 -13.56 3.04
CA ASN A 12 0.20 -13.92 3.86
C ASN A 12 0.21 -13.16 5.20
N LEU A 13 -0.20 -11.89 5.20
CA LEU A 13 -0.30 -11.10 6.42
C LEU A 13 -1.27 -11.73 7.42
N TRP A 14 -2.48 -12.06 6.98
CA TRP A 14 -3.51 -12.68 7.84
C TRP A 14 -3.13 -14.08 8.31
N THR A 15 -2.65 -14.93 7.40
CA THR A 15 -2.27 -16.32 7.73
C THR A 15 -1.07 -16.39 8.67
N SER A 16 -0.10 -15.47 8.55
CA SER A 16 1.05 -15.39 9.48
C SER A 16 0.66 -15.09 10.93
N GLN A 17 -0.53 -14.51 11.15
CA GLN A 17 -1.07 -14.19 12.47
C GLN A 17 -1.99 -15.29 13.01
N GLY A 18 -2.05 -16.45 12.32
CA GLY A 18 -2.88 -17.59 12.72
C GLY A 18 -4.37 -17.41 12.42
N MET A 19 -4.75 -16.41 11.62
CA MET A 19 -6.13 -16.19 11.21
C MET A 19 -6.54 -17.17 10.11
N GLU A 20 -7.75 -17.71 10.23
CA GLU A 20 -8.35 -18.56 9.20
C GLU A 20 -8.97 -17.69 8.11
N VAL A 21 -8.63 -17.95 6.85
CA VAL A 21 -9.12 -17.21 5.70
C VAL A 21 -9.97 -18.11 4.81
N LEU A 22 -11.18 -17.66 4.51
CA LEU A 22 -12.11 -18.38 3.62
C LEU A 22 -11.78 -18.09 2.16
N LYS A 23 -11.53 -19.15 1.39
CA LYS A 23 -11.34 -19.05 -0.05
C LYS A 23 -12.69 -19.21 -0.76
N LEU A 24 -13.10 -18.17 -1.49
CA LEU A 24 -14.35 -18.13 -2.24
C LEU A 24 -14.06 -18.17 -3.74
N GLU A 25 -14.18 -19.32 -4.39
CA GLU A 25 -13.76 -19.50 -5.80
C GLU A 25 -14.93 -19.45 -6.79
N THR A 26 -16.16 -19.55 -6.31
CA THR A 26 -17.33 -19.77 -7.16
C THR A 26 -18.03 -18.46 -7.49
N VAL A 27 -18.67 -18.41 -8.67
CA VAL A 27 -19.42 -17.23 -9.10
C VAL A 27 -20.57 -16.90 -8.13
N ILE A 28 -21.16 -17.93 -7.52
CA ILE A 28 -22.28 -17.78 -6.59
C ILE A 28 -21.86 -17.11 -5.26
N ASP A 29 -20.58 -17.19 -4.87
CA ASP A 29 -20.08 -16.64 -3.61
C ASP A 29 -20.32 -15.13 -3.50
N THR A 30 -20.23 -14.41 -4.63
CA THR A 30 -20.44 -12.95 -4.69
C THR A 30 -21.86 -12.55 -4.24
N GLN A 31 -22.85 -13.41 -4.46
CA GLN A 31 -24.24 -13.17 -4.04
C GLN A 31 -24.58 -13.90 -2.73
N PHE A 32 -23.90 -15.02 -2.46
CA PHE A 32 -24.12 -15.83 -1.27
C PHE A 32 -23.62 -15.15 0.01
N ILE A 33 -22.46 -14.48 -0.03
CA ILE A 33 -21.89 -13.80 1.14
C ILE A 33 -22.81 -12.67 1.65
N PRO A 34 -23.25 -11.71 0.81
CA PRO A 34 -24.20 -10.69 1.26
C PRO A 34 -25.53 -11.28 1.75
N TRP A 35 -26.01 -12.36 1.13
CA TRP A 35 -27.21 -13.07 1.59
C TRP A 35 -27.02 -13.70 2.98
N LEU A 36 -25.84 -14.22 3.28
CA LEU A 36 -25.51 -14.81 4.57
C LEU A 36 -25.38 -13.73 5.66
N GLU A 37 -24.72 -12.61 5.36
CA GLU A 37 -24.67 -11.41 6.23
C GLU A 37 -26.09 -10.89 6.55
N GLN A 38 -26.98 -10.85 5.55
CA GLN A 38 -28.36 -10.42 5.76
C GLN A 38 -29.14 -11.35 6.70
N ARG A 39 -28.81 -12.65 6.73
CA ARG A 39 -29.51 -13.64 7.56
C ARG A 39 -28.91 -13.81 8.94
N HIS A 40 -27.66 -13.37 9.12
CA HIS A 40 -26.87 -13.48 10.35
C HIS A 40 -26.25 -12.11 10.65
N GLU A 41 -26.99 -11.27 11.40
CA GLU A 41 -26.56 -9.91 11.75
C GLU A 41 -25.27 -9.88 12.60
N ASP A 42 -24.89 -11.01 13.19
CA ASP A 42 -23.67 -11.22 13.96
C ASP A 42 -22.42 -11.49 13.10
N LEU A 43 -22.60 -11.75 11.80
CA LEU A 43 -21.52 -12.08 10.88
C LEU A 43 -21.26 -10.93 9.91
N THR A 44 -19.99 -10.62 9.70
CA THR A 44 -19.54 -9.66 8.69
C THR A 44 -18.35 -10.26 7.96
N PHE A 45 -18.39 -10.25 6.64
CA PHE A 45 -17.32 -10.75 5.79
C PHE A 45 -16.59 -9.57 5.16
N GLN A 46 -15.27 -9.60 5.30
CA GLN A 46 -14.37 -8.63 4.72
C GLN A 46 -13.34 -9.36 3.89
N ARG A 47 -12.96 -8.77 2.76
CA ARG A 47 -11.84 -9.26 1.98
C ARG A 47 -10.54 -9.00 2.73
N VAL A 48 -9.55 -9.86 2.53
CA VAL A 48 -8.22 -9.74 3.17
C VAL A 48 -7.50 -8.43 2.85
N ASP A 49 -7.87 -7.78 1.75
CA ASP A 49 -7.30 -6.52 1.27
C ASP A 49 -8.18 -5.30 1.52
N ALA A 50 -9.26 -5.44 2.32
CA ALA A 50 -10.21 -4.36 2.52
C ALA A 50 -9.76 -3.34 3.57
N GLU A 51 -9.65 -3.77 4.83
CA GLU A 51 -9.17 -2.98 5.95
C GLU A 51 -8.31 -3.87 6.85
N LEU A 52 -7.34 -3.27 7.53
CA LEU A 52 -6.59 -3.97 8.57
C LEU A 52 -7.29 -3.82 9.91
N ASP A 53 -7.58 -4.95 10.52
CA ASP A 53 -8.02 -5.03 11.90
C ASP A 53 -6.92 -4.54 12.85
N ASP A 54 -7.31 -4.05 14.02
CA ASP A 54 -6.37 -3.53 15.03
C ASP A 54 -5.39 -4.59 15.54
N SER A 55 -5.73 -5.88 15.44
CA SER A 55 -4.81 -7.00 15.73
C SER A 55 -3.52 -6.95 14.90
N LEU A 56 -3.59 -6.53 13.64
CA LEU A 56 -2.47 -6.46 12.71
C LEU A 56 -1.59 -5.22 12.91
N LYS A 57 -2.11 -4.22 13.61
CA LYS A 57 -1.44 -2.95 13.88
C LYS A 57 -0.57 -3.09 15.12
N ASP A 58 0.67 -2.62 15.02
CA ASP A 58 1.49 -2.40 16.20
C ASP A 58 1.11 -1.06 16.85
N THR A 59 0.81 -1.08 18.14
CA THR A 59 0.42 0.12 18.91
C THR A 59 1.63 0.75 19.58
N ASP A 60 2.78 0.73 18.90
CA ASP A 60 3.98 1.38 19.40
C ASP A 60 3.75 2.90 19.47
N ALA A 61 3.91 3.45 20.68
CA ALA A 61 3.85 4.88 20.91
C ALA A 61 4.91 5.56 20.05
N GLU A 62 4.48 6.45 19.15
CA GLU A 62 5.41 7.18 18.31
C GLU A 62 6.14 8.23 19.11
N ILE A 63 7.47 8.25 18.97
CA ILE A 63 8.30 9.27 19.56
C ILE A 63 8.07 10.55 18.75
N THR A 64 7.55 11.57 19.43
CA THR A 64 7.40 12.91 18.86
C THR A 64 8.72 13.66 19.01
N ASP A 65 9.22 14.23 17.90
CA ASP A 65 10.41 15.07 17.95
C ASP A 65 10.14 16.43 18.60
N GLN A 66 11.20 17.20 18.86
CA GLN A 66 11.14 18.53 19.50
C GLN A 66 10.19 19.50 18.78
N ASP A 67 9.99 19.31 17.47
CA ASP A 67 9.11 20.13 16.63
C ASP A 67 7.64 19.65 16.61
N GLY A 68 7.29 18.63 17.40
CA GLY A 68 5.93 18.07 17.46
C GLY A 68 5.60 17.12 16.31
N THR A 69 6.53 16.84 15.38
CA THR A 69 6.33 15.93 14.24
C THR A 69 6.77 14.51 14.57
N THR A 70 6.02 13.52 14.10
CA THR A 70 6.40 12.10 14.20
C THR A 70 7.12 11.62 12.93
N GLU A 71 7.79 10.47 13.00
CA GLU A 71 8.33 9.78 11.82
C GLU A 71 7.23 9.45 10.80
N SER A 72 6.04 9.08 11.27
CA SER A 72 4.90 8.80 10.41
C SER A 72 4.40 10.03 9.67
N ASP A 73 4.40 11.20 10.29
CA ASP A 73 4.07 12.47 9.61
C ASP A 73 5.09 12.75 8.49
N ARG A 74 6.39 12.61 8.78
CA ARG A 74 7.45 12.85 7.79
C ARG A 74 7.39 11.92 6.60
N LEU A 75 7.08 10.64 6.84
CA LEU A 75 6.86 9.63 5.81
C LEU A 75 5.62 9.97 4.97
N ARG A 76 4.51 10.32 5.63
CA ARG A 76 3.27 10.70 4.95
C ARG A 76 3.49 11.88 4.01
N ASP A 77 4.19 12.91 4.47
CA ASP A 77 4.47 14.11 3.69
C ASP A 77 5.43 13.83 2.53
N LEU A 78 6.47 13.01 2.75
CA LEU A 78 7.39 12.59 1.69
C LEU A 78 6.63 11.88 0.57
N ILE A 79 5.78 10.92 0.92
CA ILE A 79 5.05 10.11 -0.05
C ILE A 79 4.02 10.96 -0.77
N LYS A 80 3.26 11.80 -0.07
CA LYS A 80 2.32 12.74 -0.70
C LYS A 80 3.02 13.65 -1.72
N ALA A 81 4.16 14.23 -1.35
CA ALA A 81 4.95 15.07 -2.26
C ALA A 81 5.48 14.28 -3.47
N ALA A 82 5.95 13.04 -3.25
CA ALA A 82 6.48 12.20 -4.32
C ALA A 82 5.42 11.75 -5.32
N LEU A 83 4.20 11.45 -4.84
CA LEU A 83 3.08 10.98 -5.67
C LEU A 83 2.35 12.11 -6.39
N ALA A 84 2.28 13.30 -5.78
CA ALA A 84 1.54 14.45 -6.32
C ALA A 84 0.11 14.09 -6.76
N ASN A 85 -0.55 13.21 -6.00
CA ASN A 85 -1.88 12.68 -6.31
C ASN A 85 -2.77 12.74 -5.07
N ASP A 86 -3.68 13.72 -5.06
CA ASP A 86 -4.60 13.97 -3.95
C ASP A 86 -5.68 12.89 -3.77
N LYS A 87 -5.81 11.97 -4.74
CA LYS A 87 -6.76 10.86 -4.66
C LYS A 87 -6.25 9.73 -3.76
N VAL A 88 -4.94 9.68 -3.49
CA VAL A 88 -4.30 8.63 -2.67
C VAL A 88 -4.25 9.07 -1.20
N THR A 89 -4.95 8.33 -0.35
CA THR A 89 -4.89 8.56 1.10
C THR A 89 -3.74 7.76 1.71
N VAL A 90 -2.66 8.44 2.09
CA VAL A 90 -1.48 7.80 2.70
C VAL A 90 -1.71 7.57 4.20
N GLN A 91 -1.68 6.31 4.62
CA GLN A 91 -1.67 5.88 6.01
C GLN A 91 -0.33 5.22 6.33
N VAL A 92 0.27 5.55 7.46
CA VAL A 92 1.54 4.95 7.91
C VAL A 92 1.25 4.16 9.17
N GLN A 93 1.61 2.87 9.17
CA GLN A 93 1.41 1.97 10.30
C GLN A 93 2.58 0.99 10.43
N ALA A 94 2.79 0.46 11.63
CA ALA A 94 3.69 -0.67 11.84
C ALA A 94 2.91 -1.97 11.72
N LEU A 95 3.39 -2.88 10.86
CA LEU A 95 2.82 -4.21 10.70
C LEU A 95 3.62 -5.24 11.51
N LYS A 96 2.93 -6.14 12.19
CA LYS A 96 3.55 -7.16 13.06
C LYS A 96 4.15 -8.36 12.33
N ALA A 97 3.78 -8.60 11.06
CA ALA A 97 4.19 -9.81 10.36
C ALA A 97 5.60 -9.72 9.74
N GLU A 98 6.39 -10.76 9.96
CA GLU A 98 7.67 -10.96 9.25
C GLU A 98 7.40 -11.19 7.76
N GLY A 99 8.10 -10.43 6.90
CA GLY A 99 7.91 -10.47 5.45
C GLY A 99 6.72 -9.65 4.93
N ALA A 100 6.07 -8.83 5.79
CA ALA A 100 5.06 -7.89 5.33
C ALA A 100 5.65 -6.93 4.27
N PRO A 101 4.93 -6.62 3.19
CA PRO A 101 5.42 -5.74 2.13
C PRO A 101 5.66 -4.30 2.65
N PRO A 102 6.49 -3.51 1.94
CA PRO A 102 6.78 -2.12 2.31
C PRO A 102 5.53 -1.23 2.27
N ALA A 103 4.59 -1.52 1.38
CA ALA A 103 3.30 -0.87 1.31
C ALA A 103 2.24 -1.79 0.71
N MET A 104 0.98 -1.51 1.01
CA MET A 104 -0.18 -2.20 0.47
C MET A 104 -1.27 -1.20 0.12
N ILE A 105 -2.09 -1.53 -0.86
CA ILE A 105 -3.30 -0.78 -1.12
C ILE A 105 -4.45 -1.44 -0.37
N LEU A 106 -5.16 -0.63 0.42
CA LEU A 106 -6.37 -1.02 1.10
C LEU A 106 -7.57 -0.39 0.38
N LEU A 107 -8.60 -1.19 0.17
CA LEU A 107 -9.86 -0.74 -0.42
C LEU A 107 -11.00 -1.07 0.53
N PRO A 108 -11.62 -0.08 1.20
CA PRO A 108 -12.77 -0.33 2.05
C PRO A 108 -13.80 -1.20 1.34
N GLU A 109 -14.30 -2.23 2.01
CA GLU A 109 -15.13 -3.28 1.40
C GLU A 109 -16.34 -2.68 0.66
N GLN A 110 -16.95 -1.64 1.24
CA GLN A 110 -18.06 -0.93 0.62
C GLN A 110 -17.69 -0.27 -0.71
N MET A 111 -16.51 0.36 -0.79
CA MET A 111 -15.99 0.98 -2.02
C MET A 111 -15.65 -0.08 -3.06
N ARG A 112 -15.13 -1.23 -2.62
CA ARG A 112 -14.83 -2.34 -3.52
C ARG A 112 -16.08 -2.99 -4.10
N ARG A 113 -17.11 -3.26 -3.28
CA ARG A 113 -18.41 -3.74 -3.76
C ARG A 113 -19.05 -2.76 -4.75
N LEU A 114 -18.93 -1.46 -4.49
CA LEU A 114 -19.40 -0.41 -5.40
C LEU A 114 -18.62 -0.42 -6.73
N ASN A 115 -17.29 -0.55 -6.67
CA ASN A 115 -16.43 -0.62 -7.86
C ASN A 115 -16.73 -1.88 -8.69
N ASP A 116 -16.91 -3.03 -8.04
CA ASP A 116 -17.26 -4.29 -8.70
C ASP A 116 -18.62 -4.18 -9.40
N MET A 117 -19.61 -3.54 -8.76
CA MET A 117 -20.93 -3.27 -9.37
C MET A 117 -20.83 -2.30 -10.55
N GLY A 118 -20.08 -1.20 -10.41
CA GLY A 118 -19.86 -0.24 -11.49
C GLY A 118 -19.14 -0.85 -12.70
N ALA A 119 -18.11 -1.67 -12.45
CA ALA A 119 -17.39 -2.39 -13.48
C ALA A 119 -18.29 -3.34 -14.27
N LEU A 120 -19.18 -4.07 -13.58
CA LEU A 120 -20.16 -4.94 -14.21
C LEU A 120 -21.14 -4.16 -15.10
N MET A 121 -21.63 -3.00 -14.65
CA MET A 121 -22.53 -2.15 -15.43
C MET A 121 -21.85 -1.59 -16.68
N GLU A 122 -20.58 -1.23 -16.59
CA GLU A 122 -19.77 -0.73 -17.69
C GLU A 122 -19.16 -1.84 -18.57
N GLN A 123 -19.44 -3.12 -18.27
CA GLN A 123 -18.84 -4.28 -18.93
C GLN A 123 -17.31 -4.26 -18.96
N ARG A 124 -16.68 -3.67 -17.94
CA ARG A 124 -15.22 -3.60 -17.79
C ARG A 124 -14.75 -4.53 -16.67
N LEU A 125 -13.47 -4.87 -16.70
CA LEU A 125 -12.84 -5.54 -15.57
C LEU A 125 -12.71 -4.56 -14.39
N PRO A 126 -13.01 -4.98 -13.15
CA PRO A 126 -12.81 -4.14 -11.98
C PRO A 126 -11.31 -3.88 -11.77
N GLY A 127 -10.90 -2.63 -11.92
CA GLY A 127 -9.54 -2.16 -11.66
C GLY A 127 -9.39 -1.49 -10.30
N LEU A 128 -8.18 -0.99 -10.02
CA LEU A 128 -7.92 -0.16 -8.84
C LEU A 128 -8.70 1.17 -8.96
N PRO A 129 -9.55 1.53 -7.98
CA PRO A 129 -10.23 2.82 -7.99
C PRO A 129 -9.27 3.99 -7.88
N ASP A 130 -9.66 5.10 -8.50
CA ASP A 130 -8.98 6.39 -8.44
C ASP A 130 -8.68 6.83 -6.99
N HIS A 131 -9.67 6.71 -6.10
CA HIS A 131 -9.52 6.96 -4.68
C HIS A 131 -9.26 5.66 -3.92
N HIS A 132 -8.10 5.56 -3.29
CA HIS A 132 -7.72 4.39 -2.51
C HIS A 132 -6.77 4.78 -1.38
N VAL A 133 -6.61 3.87 -0.43
CA VAL A 133 -5.73 4.04 0.72
C VAL A 133 -4.41 3.33 0.44
N LEU A 134 -3.30 4.06 0.54
CA LEU A 134 -1.96 3.49 0.54
C LEU A 134 -1.51 3.34 1.99
N LEU A 135 -1.43 2.09 2.44
CA LEU A 135 -0.84 1.75 3.71
C LEU A 135 0.67 1.55 3.56
N VAL A 136 1.46 2.23 4.38
CA VAL A 136 2.93 2.17 4.35
C VAL A 136 3.42 1.53 5.64
N ASN A 137 4.20 0.47 5.51
CA ASN A 137 4.75 -0.27 6.64
C ASN A 137 6.05 0.37 7.14
N LYS A 138 5.99 1.14 8.23
CA LYS A 138 7.16 1.85 8.78
C LYS A 138 8.28 0.93 9.26
N ARG A 139 7.98 -0.33 9.62
CA ARG A 139 8.98 -1.33 10.05
C ARG A 139 9.75 -1.96 8.90
N HIS A 140 9.34 -1.72 7.66
CA HIS A 140 10.01 -2.33 6.52
C HIS A 140 11.36 -1.63 6.27
N PRO A 141 12.49 -2.36 6.09
CA PRO A 141 13.83 -1.77 5.94
C PRO A 141 13.94 -0.73 4.83
N LEU A 142 13.22 -0.93 3.74
CA LEU A 142 13.15 0.04 2.63
C LEU A 142 12.51 1.37 3.05
N VAL A 143 11.46 1.34 3.87
CA VAL A 143 10.76 2.54 4.35
C VAL A 143 11.62 3.26 5.40
N GLU A 144 12.29 2.52 6.28
CA GLU A 144 13.27 3.09 7.21
C GLU A 144 14.45 3.75 6.47
N GLY A 145 14.96 3.09 5.43
CA GLY A 145 16.03 3.61 4.58
C GLY A 145 15.62 4.91 3.88
N MET A 146 14.39 4.95 3.36
CA MET A 146 13.81 6.14 2.75
C MET A 146 13.71 7.31 3.74
N LEU A 147 13.31 7.07 4.99
CA LEU A 147 13.26 8.10 6.03
C LEU A 147 14.66 8.63 6.38
N LYS A 148 15.66 7.74 6.49
CA LYS A 148 17.05 8.12 6.75
C LYS A 148 17.65 8.98 5.63
N LEU A 149 17.34 8.66 4.38
CA LEU A 149 17.77 9.47 3.22
C LEU A 149 17.18 10.89 3.29
N LYS A 150 15.90 11.03 3.64
CA LYS A 150 15.26 12.35 3.83
C LYS A 150 15.94 13.14 4.95
N ALA A 151 16.24 12.51 6.08
CA ALA A 151 16.92 13.18 7.20
C ALA A 151 18.34 13.65 6.82
N GLY A 152 19.08 12.84 6.07
CA GLY A 152 20.42 13.20 5.58
C GLY A 152 20.43 14.36 4.57
N SER A 153 19.32 14.55 3.82
CA SER A 153 19.15 15.67 2.89
C SER A 153 19.12 17.03 3.59
N VAL A 154 18.49 17.11 4.77
CA VAL A 154 18.28 18.36 5.53
C VAL A 154 19.60 18.99 5.99
N LEU A 155 20.67 18.20 6.11
CA LEU A 155 21.99 18.68 6.54
C LEU A 155 22.79 19.37 5.43
N VAL A 156 22.39 19.22 4.17
CA VAL A 156 23.07 19.82 3.01
C VAL A 156 22.26 21.03 2.57
N GLY A 157 22.41 22.14 3.30
CA GLY A 157 21.72 23.39 3.00
C GLY A 157 22.12 23.94 1.63
N ASP A 158 21.22 23.89 0.65
CA ASP A 158 20.95 24.99 -0.28
C ASP A 158 19.69 24.71 -1.12
N ALA A 159 19.09 25.76 -1.67
CA ALA A 159 17.77 25.82 -2.31
C ALA A 159 17.60 25.08 -3.65
N GLN A 160 18.27 23.93 -3.85
CA GLN A 160 18.01 22.99 -4.94
C GLN A 160 17.73 21.61 -4.35
N SER A 161 16.71 20.90 -4.89
CA SER A 161 16.40 19.52 -4.48
C SER A 161 17.68 18.71 -4.38
N SER A 162 18.03 18.31 -3.16
CA SER A 162 19.27 17.58 -2.96
C SER A 162 19.17 16.26 -3.75
N PRO A 163 20.27 15.76 -4.33
CA PRO A 163 20.26 14.47 -5.00
C PRO A 163 19.77 13.32 -4.11
N THR A 164 19.82 13.50 -2.79
CA THR A 164 19.34 12.53 -1.80
C THR A 164 17.83 12.64 -1.58
N GLU A 165 17.26 13.84 -1.67
CA GLU A 165 15.82 14.05 -1.62
C GLU A 165 15.13 13.52 -2.87
N ALA A 166 15.70 13.76 -4.06
CA ALA A 166 15.20 13.18 -5.29
C ALA A 166 15.16 11.64 -5.21
N LEU A 167 16.23 11.02 -4.69
CA LEU A 167 16.28 9.58 -4.47
C LEU A 167 15.20 9.10 -3.49
N ALA A 168 14.97 9.82 -2.39
CA ALA A 168 13.91 9.47 -1.44
C ALA A 168 12.52 9.55 -2.08
N GLN A 169 12.27 10.51 -2.97
CA GLN A 169 11.04 10.60 -3.75
C GLN A 169 10.90 9.46 -4.75
N ASP A 170 11.98 9.08 -5.44
CA ASP A 170 11.95 7.97 -6.40
C ASP A 170 11.68 6.63 -5.70
N ILE A 171 12.26 6.42 -4.52
CA ILE A 171 11.95 5.26 -3.66
C ILE A 171 10.47 5.29 -3.24
N ALA A 172 9.94 6.45 -2.83
CA ALA A 172 8.53 6.57 -2.45
C ALA A 172 7.58 6.21 -3.60
N ARG A 173 7.88 6.67 -4.82
CA ARG A 173 7.11 6.29 -6.03
C ARG A 173 7.23 4.79 -6.32
N HIS A 174 8.42 4.22 -6.19
CA HIS A 174 8.64 2.80 -6.41
C HIS A 174 7.85 1.94 -5.42
N VAL A 175 7.80 2.33 -4.13
CA VAL A 175 6.98 1.67 -3.11
C VAL A 175 5.49 1.68 -3.47
N TYR A 176 5.00 2.81 -3.97
CA TYR A 176 3.62 2.91 -4.43
C TYR A 176 3.34 2.06 -5.67
N ASP A 177 4.22 2.08 -6.67
CA ASP A 177 4.08 1.25 -7.86
C ASP A 177 4.10 -0.25 -7.51
N MET A 178 4.93 -0.68 -6.56
CA MET A 178 4.90 -2.06 -6.05
C MET A 178 3.56 -2.41 -5.40
N ALA A 179 2.98 -1.48 -4.62
CA ALA A 179 1.68 -1.69 -4.00
C ALA A 179 0.55 -1.78 -5.04
N ARG A 180 0.61 -0.95 -6.09
CA ARG A 180 -0.31 -1.02 -7.24
C ARG A 180 -0.17 -2.32 -8.02
N LEU A 181 1.06 -2.75 -8.28
CA LEU A 181 1.34 -4.03 -8.93
C LEU A 181 0.72 -5.19 -8.14
N GLY A 182 0.86 -5.15 -6.81
CA GLY A 182 0.32 -6.14 -5.90
C GLY A 182 -1.19 -6.35 -6.04
N VAL A 183 -1.96 -5.32 -6.38
CA VAL A 183 -3.43 -5.40 -6.54
C VAL A 183 -3.89 -5.42 -8.00
N GLY A 184 -2.98 -5.59 -8.96
CA GLY A 184 -3.28 -5.53 -10.39
C GLY A 184 -3.72 -4.15 -10.87
N GLY A 185 -3.34 -3.09 -10.16
CA GLY A 185 -3.74 -1.70 -10.41
C GLY A 185 -2.84 -0.93 -11.38
N LEU A 186 -1.98 -1.61 -12.15
CA LEU A 186 -1.12 -1.00 -13.16
C LEU A 186 -1.61 -1.36 -14.57
N GLU A 187 -1.90 -0.33 -15.36
CA GLU A 187 -2.23 -0.50 -16.77
C GLU A 187 -0.99 -0.92 -17.60
N PRO A 188 -1.17 -1.52 -18.80
CA PRO A 188 -0.04 -2.00 -19.61
C PRO A 188 1.02 -0.94 -19.94
N ASN A 189 0.61 0.31 -20.16
CA ASN A 189 1.51 1.45 -20.38
C ASN A 189 2.28 1.83 -19.10
N GLU A 190 1.65 1.73 -17.94
CA GLU A 190 2.25 2.03 -16.63
C GLU A 190 3.25 0.95 -16.21
N LEU A 191 3.02 -0.31 -16.59
CA LEU A 191 3.95 -1.42 -16.35
C LEU A 191 5.32 -1.19 -17.01
N SER A 192 5.33 -0.70 -18.24
CA SER A 192 6.57 -0.34 -18.94
C SER A 192 7.30 0.79 -18.19
N GLY A 193 6.57 1.84 -17.80
CA GLY A 193 7.13 2.94 -17.02
C GLY A 193 7.69 2.50 -15.66
N PHE A 194 7.00 1.59 -14.97
CA PHE A 194 7.49 1.00 -13.73
C PHE A 194 8.79 0.21 -13.93
N GLN A 195 8.89 -0.60 -14.98
CA GLN A 195 10.11 -1.35 -15.29
C GLN A 195 11.29 -0.41 -15.54
N THR A 196 11.11 0.63 -16.36
CA THR A 196 12.16 1.62 -16.65
C THR A 196 12.61 2.34 -15.37
N ARG A 197 11.67 2.90 -14.60
CA ARG A 197 11.99 3.59 -13.33
C ARG A 197 12.68 2.68 -12.32
N SER A 198 12.27 1.41 -12.25
CA SER A 198 12.89 0.44 -11.35
C SER A 198 14.33 0.13 -11.74
N ALA A 199 14.62 -0.01 -13.03
CA ALA A 199 15.99 -0.20 -13.52
C ALA A 199 16.88 1.02 -13.26
N GLU A 200 16.36 2.23 -13.50
CA GLU A 200 17.06 3.49 -13.23
C GLU A 200 17.35 3.70 -11.73
N LEU A 201 16.36 3.41 -10.88
CA LEU A 201 16.50 3.49 -9.43
C LEU A 201 17.57 2.52 -8.92
N MET A 202 17.53 1.27 -9.36
CA MET A 202 18.55 0.27 -9.02
C MET A 202 19.94 0.68 -9.51
N GLY A 203 20.05 1.20 -10.73
CA GLY A 203 21.31 1.73 -11.28
C GLY A 203 21.88 2.86 -10.43
N THR A 204 21.03 3.80 -10.02
CA THR A 204 21.42 4.93 -9.16
C THR A 204 21.89 4.46 -7.78
N LEU A 205 21.20 3.48 -7.18
CA LEU A 205 21.59 2.90 -5.90
C LEU A 205 22.93 2.16 -5.99
N MET A 206 23.16 1.40 -7.06
CA MET A 206 24.44 0.70 -7.28
C MET A 206 25.62 1.66 -7.41
N GLN A 207 25.44 2.81 -8.08
CA GLN A 207 26.49 3.83 -8.22
C GLN A 207 26.85 4.51 -6.89
N ARG A 208 25.95 4.54 -5.91
CA ARG A 208 26.20 5.11 -4.58
C ARG A 208 26.78 4.11 -3.57
N GLY A 209 26.56 2.81 -3.82
CA GLY A 209 27.09 1.73 -2.99
C GLY A 209 28.52 1.29 -3.35
N MET A 210 29.02 1.70 -4.53
CA MET A 210 30.42 1.56 -4.96
C MET A 210 31.23 2.79 -4.59
#